data_AF-A0A3P9B6W5-F1
#
_entry.id   AF-A0A3P9B6W5-F1
#
_cell.length_a   1.000
_cell.length_b   1.000
_cell.length_c   1.000
_cell.angle_alpha   90.00
_cell.angle_beta   90.00
_cell.angle_gamma   90.00
#
_symmetry.space_group_name_H-M   'P 1'
#
loop_
_entity.id
_entity.type
_entity.pdbx_description
1 polymer ?
#
loop_
_entity_poly.entity_id
_entity_poly.type
_entity_poly.pdbx_seq_one_letter_code
_entity_poly.pdbx_strand_id
1 'polypeptide(L)'
;FCFKKQQKHVNHSVLSLTLSIFSEQARKLDTEIDQLKLQSEGIVQVAFSASLVEHVGGTYTGPFNTETTLIFKRVVTNIGNAYNPYTGIFTAPVRGVYNFELTLHGHGDNSYPTAARLFMNKELIFTAWEHQTTLSPSASNGGSLLLDAQD
;
A
#
# COMPACT_ATOMS: atom_id res chain seq x y z
N PHE A 1 -63.78 -29.58 42.13
CA PHE A 1 -62.66 -28.97 41.37
C PHE A 1 -62.68 -29.52 39.95
N CYS A 2 -62.63 -28.66 38.93
CA CYS A 2 -62.72 -29.06 37.52
C CYS A 2 -61.43 -28.65 36.80
N PHE A 3 -60.81 -29.58 36.09
CA PHE A 3 -59.64 -29.33 35.28
C PHE A 3 -60.08 -28.97 33.86
N LYS A 4 -59.82 -27.73 33.43
CA LYS A 4 -59.97 -27.32 32.04
C LYS A 4 -58.61 -27.42 31.34
N LYS A 5 -58.56 -28.13 30.22
CA LYS A 5 -57.42 -28.10 29.29
C LYS A 5 -57.74 -27.10 28.18
N GLN A 6 -56.93 -26.05 28.05
CA GLN A 6 -56.90 -25.24 26.84
C GLN A 6 -55.81 -25.79 25.91
N GLN A 7 -56.17 -26.11 24.67
CA GLN A 7 -55.23 -26.45 23.62
C GLN A 7 -55.16 -25.25 22.66
N LYS A 8 -54.03 -24.54 22.68
CA LYS A 8 -53.78 -23.42 21.78
C LYS A 8 -53.48 -24.01 20.40
N HIS A 9 -54.39 -23.84 19.43
CA HIS A 9 -54.14 -24.26 18.06
C HIS A 9 -53.01 -23.40 17.48
N VAL A 10 -51.85 -24.01 17.25
CA VAL A 10 -50.76 -23.37 16.51
C VAL A 10 -51.03 -23.57 15.04
N ASN A 11 -51.10 -22.48 14.28
CA ASN A 11 -51.40 -22.55 12.86
C ASN A 11 -50.15 -23.04 12.10
N HIS A 12 -50.11 -24.33 11.80
CA HIS A 12 -48.97 -25.00 11.16
C HIS A 12 -48.57 -24.37 9.82
N SER A 13 -49.53 -23.83 9.06
CA SER A 13 -49.25 -23.14 7.79
C SER A 13 -48.48 -21.85 8.01
N VAL A 14 -48.83 -21.08 9.04
CA VAL A 14 -48.14 -19.84 9.41
C VAL A 14 -46.72 -20.15 9.89
N LEU A 15 -46.55 -21.19 10.72
CA LEU A 15 -45.23 -21.59 11.21
C LEU A 15 -44.31 -22.01 10.05
N SER A 16 -44.82 -22.81 9.11
CA SER A 16 -44.11 -23.25 7.91
C SER A 16 -43.69 -22.08 7.01
N LEU A 17 -44.59 -21.10 6.82
CA LEU A 17 -44.31 -19.90 6.03
C LEU A 17 -43.21 -19.06 6.70
N THR A 18 -43.28 -18.87 8.02
CA THR A 18 -42.25 -18.11 8.77
C THR A 18 -40.87 -18.76 8.73
N LEU A 19 -40.80 -20.10 8.83
CA LEU A 19 -39.56 -20.86 8.69
C LEU A 19 -38.98 -20.72 7.28
N SER A 20 -39.84 -20.78 6.25
CA SER A 20 -39.43 -20.62 4.85
C SER A 20 -38.83 -19.24 4.61
N ILE A 21 -39.51 -18.18 5.06
CA ILE A 21 -39.03 -16.79 4.94
C ILE A 21 -37.70 -16.61 5.67
N PHE A 22 -37.59 -17.12 6.90
CA PHE A 22 -36.35 -17.02 7.68
C PHE A 22 -35.19 -17.76 6.99
N SER A 23 -35.45 -18.96 6.45
CA SER A 23 -34.43 -19.72 5.70
C SER A 23 -34.00 -19.04 4.41
N GLU A 24 -34.91 -18.33 3.72
CA GLU A 24 -34.56 -17.51 2.55
C GLU A 24 -33.69 -16.32 2.94
N GLN A 25 -34.03 -15.63 4.03
CA GLN A 25 -33.25 -14.50 4.53
C GLN A 25 -31.85 -14.92 4.96
N ALA A 26 -31.73 -16.05 5.67
CA ALA A 26 -30.43 -16.61 6.07
C ALA A 26 -29.56 -16.92 4.84
N ARG A 27 -30.11 -17.61 3.83
CA ARG A 27 -29.38 -17.89 2.58
C ARG A 27 -28.93 -16.62 1.85
N LYS A 28 -29.79 -15.59 1.80
CA LYS A 28 -29.42 -14.29 1.19
C LYS A 28 -28.27 -13.64 1.92
N LEU A 29 -28.32 -13.63 3.26
CA LEU A 29 -27.26 -13.06 4.10
C LEU A 29 -25.94 -13.82 3.93
N ASP A 30 -25.98 -15.15 3.92
CA ASP A 30 -24.79 -15.98 3.71
C ASP A 30 -24.15 -15.68 2.34
N THR A 31 -24.97 -15.56 1.29
CA THR A 31 -24.49 -15.22 -0.05
C THR A 31 -23.83 -13.83 -0.08
N GLU A 32 -24.39 -12.85 0.61
CA GLU A 32 -23.83 -11.50 0.70
C GLU A 32 -22.52 -11.48 1.50
N ILE A 33 -22.44 -12.22 2.60
CA ILE A 33 -21.20 -12.40 3.38
C ILE A 33 -20.09 -13.01 2.51
N ASP A 34 -20.41 -14.05 1.74
CA ASP A 34 -19.43 -14.70 0.88
C ASP A 34 -18.96 -13.78 -0.26
N GLN A 35 -19.86 -12.98 -0.84
CA GLN A 35 -19.48 -11.97 -1.82
C GLN A 35 -18.56 -10.89 -1.23
N LEU A 36 -18.87 -10.39 -0.02
CA LEU A 36 -18.04 -9.40 0.67
C LEU A 36 -16.67 -9.96 1.03
N LYS A 37 -16.59 -11.22 1.46
CA LYS A 37 -15.30 -11.89 1.72
C LYS A 37 -14.47 -11.99 0.44
N LEU A 38 -15.05 -12.43 -0.67
CA LEU A 38 -14.36 -12.51 -1.96
C LEU A 38 -13.87 -11.13 -2.43
N GLN A 39 -14.65 -10.08 -2.22
CA GLN A 39 -14.22 -8.71 -2.50
C GLN A 39 -13.07 -8.27 -1.60
N SER A 40 -13.08 -8.65 -0.33
CA SER A 40 -12.02 -8.30 0.63
C SER A 40 -10.71 -9.07 0.40
N GLU A 41 -10.79 -10.32 -0.04
CA GLU A 41 -9.64 -11.19 -0.33
C GLU A 41 -8.85 -10.74 -1.57
N GLY A 42 -9.48 -9.97 -2.46
CA GLY A 42 -8.85 -9.36 -3.64
C GLY A 42 -8.17 -8.00 -3.37
N ILE A 43 -8.24 -7.45 -2.16
CA ILE A 43 -7.65 -6.14 -1.85
C ILE A 43 -6.16 -6.30 -1.61
N VAL A 44 -5.36 -5.94 -2.61
CA VAL A 44 -3.90 -5.85 -2.48
C VAL A 44 -3.56 -4.53 -1.79
N GLN A 45 -3.13 -4.61 -0.53
CA GLN A 45 -2.59 -3.46 0.20
C GLN A 45 -1.10 -3.31 -0.15
N VAL A 46 -0.69 -2.08 -0.46
CA VAL A 46 0.69 -1.77 -0.81
C VAL A 46 1.13 -0.52 -0.08
N ALA A 47 2.24 -0.62 0.65
CA ALA A 47 2.90 0.52 1.28
C ALA A 47 4.34 0.17 1.58
N PHE A 48 5.27 1.07 1.27
CA PHE A 48 6.67 0.89 1.65
C PHE A 48 7.28 2.19 2.17
N SER A 49 8.28 2.05 3.03
CA SER A 49 9.13 3.15 3.46
C SER A 49 10.53 2.61 3.74
N ALA A 50 11.54 3.29 3.22
CA ALA A 50 12.93 2.84 3.31
C ALA A 50 13.89 4.03 3.41
N SER A 51 15.09 3.77 3.94
CA SER A 51 16.15 4.77 4.12
C SER A 51 17.52 4.16 3.76
N LEU A 52 18.49 5.01 3.41
CA LEU A 52 19.84 4.57 3.02
C LEU A 52 20.65 4.02 4.21
N VAL A 53 20.39 4.47 5.44
CA VAL A 53 21.30 4.27 6.57
C VAL A 53 21.12 2.89 7.22
N GLU A 54 22.19 2.08 7.20
CA GLU A 54 22.27 0.80 7.91
C GLU A 54 22.93 0.95 9.31
N HIS A 55 23.74 2.00 9.54
CA HIS A 55 24.49 2.22 10.80
C HIS A 55 24.59 3.68 11.27
N VAL A 56 24.67 3.86 12.59
CA VAL A 56 25.02 5.14 13.25
C VAL A 56 26.48 5.47 12.94
N GLY A 57 26.73 6.51 12.15
CA GLY A 57 28.09 6.91 11.75
C GLY A 57 28.23 7.53 10.36
N GLY A 58 27.16 7.56 9.55
CA GLY A 58 27.09 8.38 8.34
C GLY A 58 27.94 7.86 7.18
N THR A 59 27.44 6.85 6.47
CA THR A 59 27.96 6.57 5.12
C THR A 59 27.26 7.47 4.12
N TYR A 60 28.01 8.43 3.58
CA TYR A 60 27.55 9.23 2.44
C TYR A 60 27.38 8.34 1.22
N THR A 61 26.30 8.57 0.47
CA THR A 61 26.00 7.80 -0.75
C THR A 61 26.26 8.71 -1.95
N GLY A 62 27.31 8.39 -2.71
CA GLY A 62 27.85 9.23 -3.78
C GLY A 62 29.18 9.89 -3.40
N PRO A 63 29.69 10.86 -4.20
CA PRO A 63 29.08 11.35 -5.44
C PRO A 63 29.05 10.28 -6.55
N PHE A 64 28.07 10.39 -7.44
CA PHE A 64 27.97 9.53 -8.63
C PHE A 64 28.23 10.37 -9.88
N ASN A 65 29.07 9.86 -10.78
CA ASN A 65 29.35 10.48 -12.08
C ASN A 65 28.40 10.00 -13.19
N THR A 66 27.63 8.94 -12.92
CA THR A 66 26.61 8.37 -13.81
C THR A 66 25.33 8.07 -13.05
N GLU A 67 24.21 7.95 -13.76
CA GLU A 67 22.95 7.54 -13.16
C GLU A 67 23.12 6.16 -12.49
N THR A 68 22.92 6.14 -11.17
CA THR A 68 23.15 4.97 -10.33
C THR A 68 21.90 4.74 -9.51
N THR A 69 21.35 3.52 -9.55
CA THR A 69 20.18 3.17 -8.75
C THR A 69 20.53 3.23 -7.26
N LEU A 70 19.76 4.03 -6.50
CA LEU A 70 19.90 4.12 -5.05
C LEU A 70 19.20 2.95 -4.39
N ILE A 71 19.93 2.20 -3.56
CA ILE A 71 19.40 1.04 -2.83
C ILE A 71 19.19 1.44 -1.36
N PHE A 72 17.92 1.62 -0.97
CA PHE A 72 17.53 1.97 0.40
C PHE A 72 17.41 0.69 1.23
N LYS A 73 18.54 0.20 1.74
CA LYS A 73 18.63 -1.09 2.43
C LYS A 73 17.80 -1.18 3.72
N ARG A 74 17.65 -0.08 4.45
CA ARG A 74 16.87 -0.08 5.70
C ARG A 74 15.40 0.12 5.38
N VAL A 75 14.68 -0.99 5.29
CA VAL A 75 13.23 -1.04 5.08
C VAL A 75 12.50 -0.96 6.42
N VAL A 76 11.65 0.05 6.58
CA VAL A 76 10.80 0.24 7.77
C VAL A 76 9.45 -0.46 7.57
N THR A 77 8.84 -0.31 6.39
CA THR A 77 7.58 -0.94 6.01
C THR A 77 7.67 -1.49 4.58
N ASN A 78 7.06 -2.63 4.30
CA ASN A 78 6.94 -3.21 2.95
C ASN A 78 5.69 -4.10 2.81
N ILE A 79 4.51 -3.51 3.04
CA ILE A 79 3.22 -4.20 2.86
C ILE A 79 3.04 -4.50 1.37
N GLY A 80 2.66 -5.74 1.06
CA GLY A 80 2.55 -6.23 -0.32
C GLY A 80 3.89 -6.63 -0.95
N ASN A 81 5.02 -6.47 -0.24
CA ASN A 81 6.37 -6.82 -0.71
C ASN A 81 6.74 -6.24 -2.08
N ALA A 82 6.21 -5.06 -2.42
CA ALA A 82 6.38 -4.42 -3.71
C ALA A 82 7.77 -3.75 -3.87
N TYR A 83 8.47 -3.45 -2.76
CA TYR A 83 9.82 -2.89 -2.78
C TYR A 83 10.88 -3.99 -2.58
N ASN A 84 11.91 -4.02 -3.42
CA ASN A 84 13.04 -4.94 -3.31
C ASN A 84 14.29 -4.23 -2.72
N PRO A 85 14.69 -4.54 -1.47
CA PRO A 85 15.84 -3.89 -0.82
C PRO A 85 17.20 -4.29 -1.38
N TYR A 86 17.28 -5.31 -2.23
CA TYR A 86 18.52 -5.73 -2.88
C TYR A 86 18.76 -5.00 -4.20
N THR A 87 17.70 -4.53 -4.87
CA THR A 87 17.79 -3.83 -6.15
C THR A 87 17.44 -2.35 -6.05
N GLY A 88 16.73 -1.93 -5.00
CA GLY A 88 16.22 -0.57 -4.85
C GLY A 88 14.95 -0.28 -5.68
N ILE A 89 14.34 -1.31 -6.26
CA ILE A 89 13.23 -1.18 -7.22
C ILE A 89 11.90 -1.47 -6.53
N PHE A 90 10.92 -0.60 -6.78
CA PHE A 90 9.51 -0.87 -6.52
C PHE A 90 8.88 -1.46 -7.78
N THR A 91 8.02 -2.47 -7.63
CA THR A 91 7.25 -3.07 -8.74
C THR A 91 5.78 -3.09 -8.36
N ALA A 92 4.93 -2.51 -9.19
CA ALA A 92 3.50 -2.43 -8.91
C ALA A 92 2.85 -3.84 -8.97
N PRO A 93 2.27 -4.36 -7.88
CA PRO A 93 1.64 -5.69 -7.91
C PRO A 93 0.31 -5.70 -8.67
N VAL A 94 -0.38 -4.57 -8.70
CA VAL A 94 -1.66 -4.37 -9.40
C VAL A 94 -1.72 -2.99 -10.03
N ARG A 95 -2.57 -2.80 -11.05
CA ARG A 95 -2.82 -1.46 -11.60
C ARG A 95 -3.44 -0.56 -10.54
N GLY A 96 -2.92 0.65 -10.38
CA GLY A 96 -3.41 1.58 -9.36
C GLY A 96 -2.68 2.90 -9.34
N VAL A 97 -3.16 3.83 -8.51
CA VAL A 97 -2.46 5.09 -8.25
C VAL A 97 -1.54 4.90 -7.05
N TYR A 98 -0.26 5.19 -7.25
CA TYR A 98 0.79 5.07 -6.25
C TYR A 98 1.40 6.44 -5.97
N ASN A 99 1.50 6.82 -4.70
CA ASN A 99 2.18 8.04 -4.27
C ASN A 99 3.62 7.74 -3.90
N PHE A 100 4.56 8.47 -4.51
CA PHE A 100 5.97 8.38 -4.20
C PHE A 100 6.45 9.69 -3.61
N GLU A 101 7.17 9.61 -2.50
CA GLU A 101 7.80 10.74 -1.85
C GLU A 101 9.27 10.43 -1.63
N LEU A 102 10.11 11.40 -1.96
CA LEU A 102 11.54 11.28 -1.85
C LEU A 102 12.09 12.52 -1.15
N THR A 103 12.82 12.31 -0.06
CA THR A 103 13.50 13.36 0.69
C THR A 103 14.96 13.00 0.86
N LEU A 104 15.84 13.95 0.53
CA LEU A 104 17.28 13.80 0.59
C LEU A 104 17.86 14.89 1.48
N HIS A 105 18.96 14.53 2.12
CA HIS A 105 19.84 15.43 2.84
C HIS A 105 21.27 15.15 2.38
N GLY A 106 21.99 16.21 2.04
CA GLY A 106 23.36 16.14 1.59
C GLY A 106 24.28 17.01 2.42
N HIS A 107 25.58 16.80 2.25
CA HIS A 107 26.58 17.80 2.59
C HIS A 107 26.79 18.67 1.38
N GLY A 108 26.74 19.98 1.58
CA GLY A 108 26.86 20.88 0.46
C GLY A 108 28.30 20.87 -0.09
N ASP A 109 28.43 20.74 -1.41
CA ASP A 109 29.67 20.97 -2.16
C ASP A 109 29.38 21.77 -3.43
N ASN A 110 30.23 22.78 -3.71
CA ASN A 110 29.99 23.74 -4.79
C ASN A 110 30.20 23.09 -6.17
N SER A 111 30.82 21.91 -6.19
CA SER A 111 31.10 21.10 -7.36
C SER A 111 30.08 19.98 -7.54
N TYR A 112 29.32 19.63 -6.50
CA TYR A 112 28.42 18.46 -6.50
C TYR A 112 27.03 18.81 -5.90
N PRO A 113 26.01 19.03 -6.74
CA PRO A 113 24.65 19.25 -6.24
C PRO A 113 24.10 17.97 -5.58
N THR A 114 23.15 18.14 -4.66
CA THR A 114 22.42 17.01 -4.06
C THR A 114 21.18 16.75 -4.90
N ALA A 115 21.09 15.56 -5.48
CA ALA A 115 19.96 15.21 -6.33
C ALA A 115 19.61 13.73 -6.26
N ALA A 116 18.32 13.45 -6.42
CA ALA A 116 17.82 12.12 -6.70
C ALA A 116 16.61 12.22 -7.64
N ARG A 117 16.42 11.17 -8.42
CA ARG A 117 15.48 11.12 -9.52
C ARG A 117 14.62 9.87 -9.38
N LEU A 118 13.31 10.02 -9.56
CA LEU A 118 12.43 8.88 -9.73
C LEU A 118 12.31 8.56 -11.22
N PHE A 119 12.53 7.30 -11.55
CA PHE A 119 12.32 6.77 -12.89
C PHE A 119 11.20 5.74 -12.88
N MET A 120 10.40 5.73 -13.95
CA MET A 120 9.45 4.66 -14.27
C MET A 120 9.83 4.11 -15.63
N ASN A 121 10.11 2.80 -15.76
CA ASN A 121 10.43 2.18 -17.05
C ASN A 121 11.48 2.95 -17.90
N LYS A 122 12.49 3.55 -17.23
CA LYS A 122 13.56 4.43 -17.78
C LYS A 122 13.16 5.86 -18.14
N GLU A 123 11.91 6.24 -17.99
CA GLU A 123 11.46 7.63 -18.12
C GLU A 123 11.67 8.37 -16.80
N LEU A 124 12.26 9.57 -16.85
CA LEU A 124 12.42 10.44 -15.71
C LEU A 124 11.07 11.09 -15.37
N ILE A 125 10.57 10.83 -14.17
CA ILE A 125 9.26 11.36 -13.72
C ILE A 125 9.44 12.65 -12.92
N PHE A 126 10.24 12.61 -11.86
CA PHE A 126 10.53 13.80 -11.06
C PHE A 126 11.95 13.79 -10.52
N THR A 127 12.45 14.98 -10.22
CA THR A 127 13.77 15.20 -9.66
C THR A 127 13.63 15.99 -8.36
N ALA A 128 14.17 15.48 -7.26
CA ALA A 128 14.51 16.28 -6.10
C ALA A 128 15.94 16.77 -6.30
N TRP A 129 16.13 18.09 -6.41
CA TRP A 129 17.43 18.68 -6.72
C TRP A 129 17.64 19.94 -5.90
N GLU A 130 18.82 20.08 -5.35
CA GLU A 130 19.29 21.29 -4.70
C GLU A 130 20.75 21.51 -5.09
N HIS A 131 21.02 22.64 -5.77
CA HIS A 131 22.36 23.11 -6.02
C HIS A 131 22.79 24.07 -4.94
N GLN A 132 24.03 23.92 -4.51
CA GLN A 132 24.45 24.43 -3.22
C GLN A 132 24.31 25.96 -3.07
N THR A 133 23.71 26.38 -1.95
CA THR A 133 23.85 27.71 -1.33
C THR A 133 24.30 27.64 0.15
N THR A 134 24.34 26.45 0.80
CA THR A 134 24.72 26.27 2.22
C THR A 134 25.47 24.94 2.49
N LEU A 135 25.98 24.72 3.71
CA LEU A 135 26.71 23.51 4.12
C LEU A 135 25.83 22.24 4.22
N SER A 136 24.51 22.37 4.16
CA SER A 136 23.56 21.32 4.57
C SER A 136 22.28 21.32 3.71
N PRO A 137 22.39 21.07 2.38
CA PRO A 137 21.24 21.09 1.48
C PRO A 137 20.25 19.95 1.77
N SER A 138 18.98 20.24 1.56
CA SER A 138 17.89 19.27 1.55
C SER A 138 17.04 19.48 0.31
N ALA A 139 16.65 18.38 -0.34
CA ALA A 139 15.71 18.42 -1.45
C ALA A 139 14.59 17.41 -1.19
N SER A 140 13.39 17.75 -1.62
CA SER A 140 12.27 16.79 -1.63
C SER A 140 11.44 16.98 -2.89
N ASN A 141 10.91 15.87 -3.39
CA ASN A 141 9.93 15.87 -4.46
C ASN A 141 9.09 14.59 -4.38
N GLY A 142 7.91 14.62 -4.98
CA GLY A 142 7.00 13.51 -4.95
C GLY A 142 5.79 13.72 -5.85
N GLY A 143 5.02 12.66 -6.03
CA GLY A 143 3.81 12.70 -6.84
C GLY A 143 3.10 11.36 -6.91
N SER A 144 1.86 11.44 -7.41
CA SER A 144 1.00 10.28 -7.64
C SER A 144 1.07 9.85 -9.10
N LEU A 145 1.25 8.56 -9.33
CA LEU A 145 1.40 7.96 -10.66
C LEU A 145 0.41 6.82 -10.82
N LEU A 146 -0.25 6.77 -11.98
CA LEU A 146 -1.04 5.61 -12.38
C LEU A 146 -0.08 4.58 -12.98
N LEU A 147 0.10 3.45 -12.30
CA LEU A 147 0.95 2.35 -12.74
C LEU A 147 0.10 1.18 -13.20
N ASP A 148 0.54 0.48 -14.24
CA ASP A 148 0.10 -0.86 -14.58
C ASP A 148 0.79 -1.92 -13.71
N ALA A 149 0.22 -3.12 -13.66
CA ALA A 149 0.86 -4.21 -12.95
C ALA A 149 2.19 -4.56 -13.63
N GLN A 150 3.25 -4.72 -12.84
CA GLN A 150 4.64 -4.96 -13.26
C GLN A 150 5.41 -3.76 -13.82
N ASP A 151 4.85 -2.54 -13.75
CA ASP A 151 5.65 -1.31 -13.90
C ASP A 151 6.66 -1.13 -12.76
#